data_AF-A0A1V6B0N5-F1
#
_entry.id   AF-A0A1V6B0N5-F1
#
_cell.length_a   1.000
_cell.length_b   1.000
_cell.length_c   1.000
_cell.angle_alpha   90.00
_cell.angle_beta   90.00
_cell.angle_gamma   90.00
#
_symmetry.space_group_name_H-M   'P 1'
#
loop_
_entity.id
_entity.type
_entity.pdbx_description
1 polymer ?
#
loop_
_entity_poly.entity_id
_entity_poly.type
_entity_poly.pdbx_seq_one_letter_code
_entity_poly.pdbx_strand_id
1 'polypeptide(L)'
;MNLFCGTSRYVPTAVSQKLVRLIESSAEEMSCSYTREIRSIIEAPSYRTFDEREVHDRGHRVFSQFGRWISNDITEMDMERYWTALGKQRRLEGFAMSEIMIAICLIRREVWLKIRNEGLLDTAEDLYEAMELYGRIVNFFERAHYYTVRGYEGK
;
A
#
# COMPACT_ATOMS: atom_id res chain seq x y z
N MET A 1 24.86 -1.51 -4.60
CA MET A 1 23.70 -0.75 -5.11
C MET A 1 22.49 -1.23 -4.32
N ASN A 2 21.95 -0.42 -3.41
CA ASN A 2 20.75 -0.79 -2.66
C ASN A 2 19.55 -0.53 -3.58
N LEU A 3 18.70 -1.56 -3.81
CA LEU A 3 17.51 -1.46 -4.67
C LEU A 3 16.55 -0.34 -4.22
N PHE A 4 16.67 0.11 -2.98
CA PHE A 4 15.80 1.12 -2.37
C PHE A 4 16.42 2.52 -2.26
N CYS A 5 17.57 2.76 -2.90
CA CYS A 5 18.28 4.05 -2.89
C CYS A 5 17.63 5.04 -3.87
N GLY A 6 16.48 5.60 -3.49
CA GLY A 6 15.92 6.82 -4.07
C GLY A 6 16.16 7.99 -3.12
N THR A 7 17.26 8.73 -3.32
CA THR A 7 17.70 9.84 -2.46
C THR A 7 17.02 11.18 -2.80
N SER A 8 15.78 11.18 -3.30
CA SER A 8 15.06 12.44 -3.51
C SER A 8 14.22 12.78 -2.29
N ARG A 9 14.64 13.81 -1.55
CA ARG A 9 13.95 14.36 -0.39
C ARG A 9 12.49 14.67 -0.78
N TYR A 10 11.49 14.10 -0.09
CA TYR A 10 10.10 14.54 -0.27
C TYR A 10 9.98 16.03 0.02
N VAL A 11 9.51 16.76 -0.98
CA VAL A 11 8.92 18.07 -0.80
C VAL A 11 7.47 17.91 -1.26
N PRO A 12 6.49 17.94 -0.35
CA PRO A 12 5.09 17.82 -0.73
C PRO A 12 4.71 18.96 -1.70
N THR A 13 4.17 18.61 -2.87
CA THR A 13 3.61 19.58 -3.82
C THR A 13 2.10 19.71 -3.59
N ALA A 14 1.46 20.67 -4.25
CA ALA A 14 0.00 20.82 -4.16
C ALA A 14 -0.72 19.57 -4.69
N VAL A 15 -0.25 19.01 -5.80
CA VAL A 15 -0.78 17.79 -6.40
C VAL A 15 -0.55 16.58 -5.49
N SER A 16 0.65 16.44 -4.92
CA SER A 16 0.96 15.30 -4.05
C SER A 16 0.09 15.29 -2.80
N GLN A 17 -0.13 16.45 -2.19
CA GLN A 17 -1.03 16.59 -1.05
C GLN A 17 -2.49 16.35 -1.42
N LYS A 18 -2.95 16.82 -2.59
CA LYS A 18 -4.32 16.59 -3.08
C LYS A 18 -4.58 15.10 -3.26
N LEU A 19 -3.61 14.37 -3.83
CA LEU A 19 -3.70 12.93 -4.05
C LEU A 19 -3.67 12.13 -2.75
N VAL A 20 -2.79 12.48 -1.80
CA VAL A 20 -2.79 11.88 -0.46
C VAL A 20 -4.15 12.07 0.21
N ARG A 21 -4.66 13.31 0.22
CA ARG A 21 -5.97 13.62 0.80
C ARG A 21 -7.09 12.84 0.15
N LEU A 22 -7.04 12.64 -1.18
CA LEU A 22 -8.01 11.83 -1.90
C LEU A 22 -8.02 10.38 -1.41
N ILE A 23 -6.86 9.76 -1.26
CA ILE A 23 -6.75 8.37 -0.81
C ILE A 23 -7.24 8.24 0.63
N GLU A 24 -6.78 9.13 1.53
CA GLU A 24 -7.13 9.07 2.95
C GLU A 24 -8.62 9.36 3.18
N SER A 25 -9.22 10.33 2.47
CA SER A 25 -10.66 10.61 2.57
C SER A 25 -11.53 9.50 1.98
N SER A 26 -10.98 8.70 1.08
CA SER A 26 -11.67 7.58 0.43
C SER A 26 -11.29 6.22 1.04
N ALA A 27 -10.57 6.22 2.17
CA ALA A 27 -10.03 5.00 2.77
C ALA A 27 -11.12 3.97 3.07
N GLU A 28 -12.29 4.40 3.54
CA GLU A 28 -13.42 3.49 3.81
C GLU A 28 -13.98 2.84 2.55
N GLU A 29 -14.25 3.66 1.52
CA GLU A 29 -14.72 3.19 0.21
C GLU A 29 -13.74 2.16 -0.39
N MET A 30 -12.44 2.51 -0.39
CA MET A 30 -11.37 1.66 -0.90
C MET A 30 -11.22 0.37 -0.09
N SER A 31 -11.45 0.41 1.23
CA SER A 31 -11.37 -0.77 2.10
C SER A 31 -12.51 -1.74 1.85
N CYS A 32 -13.72 -1.24 1.64
CA CYS A 32 -14.86 -2.04 1.23
C CYS A 32 -14.63 -2.69 -0.15
N SER A 33 -14.10 -1.92 -1.11
CA SER A 33 -13.75 -2.41 -2.46
C SER A 33 -12.69 -3.52 -2.37
N TYR A 34 -11.57 -3.25 -1.70
CA TYR A 34 -10.49 -4.20 -1.45
C TYR A 34 -10.99 -5.49 -0.79
N THR A 35 -11.81 -5.38 0.26
CA THR A 35 -12.30 -6.53 1.03
C THR A 35 -13.18 -7.43 0.19
N ARG A 36 -14.08 -6.83 -0.60
CA ARG A 36 -14.93 -7.58 -1.55
C ARG A 36 -14.09 -8.30 -2.60
N GLU A 37 -13.11 -7.60 -3.18
CA GLU A 37 -12.30 -8.16 -4.27
C GLU A 37 -11.37 -9.27 -3.77
N ILE A 38 -10.60 -9.07 -2.68
CA ILE A 38 -9.66 -10.08 -2.18
C ILE A 38 -10.35 -11.40 -1.79
N ARG A 39 -11.57 -11.34 -1.26
CA ARG A 39 -12.36 -12.51 -0.86
C ARG A 39 -12.90 -13.30 -2.04
N SER A 40 -13.01 -12.65 -3.21
CA SER A 40 -13.41 -13.27 -4.47
C SER A 40 -12.26 -13.98 -5.20
N ILE A 41 -11.00 -13.63 -4.90
CA ILE A 41 -9.82 -14.21 -5.54
C ILE A 41 -9.65 -15.68 -5.12
N ILE A 42 -9.46 -16.56 -6.10
CA ILE A 42 -9.36 -18.01 -5.87
C ILE A 42 -8.00 -18.37 -5.26
N GLU A 43 -6.96 -17.65 -5.65
CA GLU A 43 -5.56 -17.80 -5.22
C GLU A 43 -5.28 -17.21 -3.83
N ALA A 44 -6.28 -16.59 -3.19
CA ALA A 44 -6.22 -16.01 -1.84
C ALA A 44 -7.26 -16.63 -0.89
N PRO A 45 -7.33 -17.97 -0.77
CA PRO A 45 -8.40 -18.67 -0.06
C PRO A 45 -8.48 -18.31 1.43
N SER A 46 -7.36 -18.02 2.09
CA SER A 46 -7.31 -17.66 3.51
C SER A 46 -8.11 -16.39 3.77
N TYR A 47 -8.09 -15.42 2.85
CA TYR A 47 -8.84 -14.17 2.99
C TYR A 47 -10.35 -14.37 2.93
N ARG A 48 -10.84 -15.44 2.28
CA ARG A 48 -12.28 -15.77 2.22
C ARG A 48 -12.79 -16.33 3.54
N THR A 49 -11.98 -17.13 4.23
CA THR A 49 -12.35 -17.78 5.49
C THR A 49 -12.00 -16.95 6.71
N PHE A 50 -11.08 -16.00 6.58
CA PHE A 50 -10.70 -15.10 7.66
C PHE A 50 -11.82 -14.10 7.99
N ASP A 51 -11.76 -13.53 9.20
CA ASP A 51 -12.71 -12.54 9.68
C ASP A 51 -12.74 -11.34 8.73
N GLU A 52 -13.92 -11.07 8.17
CA GLU A 52 -14.10 -10.05 7.13
C GLU A 52 -13.79 -8.65 7.63
N ARG A 53 -14.17 -8.36 8.88
CA ARG A 53 -13.92 -7.06 9.51
C ARG A 53 -12.43 -6.86 9.73
N GLU A 54 -11.70 -7.88 10.15
CA GLU A 54 -10.26 -7.80 10.29
C GLU A 54 -9.56 -7.65 8.93
N VAL A 55 -10.04 -8.29 7.85
CA VAL A 55 -9.53 -8.03 6.49
C VAL A 55 -9.75 -6.56 6.09
N HIS A 56 -10.94 -6.03 6.35
CA HIS A 56 -11.30 -4.64 6.09
C HIS A 56 -10.41 -3.68 6.87
N ASP A 57 -10.33 -3.83 8.19
CA ASP A 57 -9.62 -2.92 9.09
C ASP A 57 -8.11 -2.88 8.78
N ARG A 58 -7.55 -4.01 8.31
CA ARG A 58 -6.16 -4.07 7.83
C ARG A 58 -5.95 -3.28 6.55
N GLY A 59 -6.86 -3.38 5.58
CA GLY A 59 -6.83 -2.56 4.37
C GLY A 59 -7.01 -1.07 4.69
N HIS A 60 -7.99 -0.76 5.55
CA HIS A 60 -8.30 0.59 6.00
C HIS A 60 -7.10 1.26 6.66
N ARG A 61 -6.35 0.54 7.49
CA ARG A 61 -5.13 1.08 8.12
C ARG A 61 -4.07 1.51 7.11
N VAL A 62 -3.95 0.81 5.98
CA VAL A 62 -3.00 1.19 4.93
C VAL A 62 -3.47 2.44 4.19
N PHE A 63 -4.75 2.50 3.80
CA PHE A 63 -5.30 3.65 3.06
C PHE A 63 -5.41 4.92 3.91
N SER A 64 -5.90 4.82 5.14
CA SER A 64 -6.08 5.96 6.07
C SER A 64 -4.76 6.58 6.54
N GLN A 65 -3.65 5.85 6.42
CA GLN A 65 -2.31 6.31 6.78
C GLN A 65 -1.42 6.50 5.55
N PHE A 66 -2.00 6.55 4.35
CA PHE A 66 -1.25 6.53 3.10
C PHE A 66 -0.27 7.69 2.96
N GLY A 67 -0.65 8.88 3.39
CA GLY A 67 0.23 10.05 3.41
C GLY A 67 1.48 9.81 4.23
N ARG A 68 1.34 9.15 5.38
CA ARG A 68 2.43 8.79 6.28
C ARG A 68 3.41 7.81 5.61
N TRP A 69 2.89 6.85 4.85
CA TRP A 69 3.69 5.83 4.16
C TRP A 69 4.57 6.37 3.04
N ILE A 70 4.10 7.42 2.35
CA ILE A 70 4.80 7.99 1.18
C ILE A 70 5.51 9.32 1.50
N SER A 71 5.29 9.87 2.69
CA SER A 71 6.03 11.03 3.19
C SER A 71 7.39 10.62 3.76
N ASN A 72 8.24 11.62 4.04
CA ASN A 72 9.50 11.38 4.76
C ASN A 72 9.28 11.13 6.27
N ASP A 73 8.03 11.10 6.76
CA ASP A 73 7.74 10.98 8.19
C ASP A 73 7.97 9.55 8.72
N ILE A 74 8.05 8.57 7.82
CA ILE A 74 8.40 7.19 8.13
C ILE A 74 9.82 6.94 7.65
N THR A 75 10.68 6.57 8.60
CA THR A 75 12.05 6.19 8.28
C THR A 75 12.09 4.83 7.58
N GLU A 76 13.16 4.53 6.84
CA GLU A 76 13.37 3.19 6.28
C GLU A 76 13.30 2.09 7.36
N MET A 77 13.79 2.39 8.56
CA MET A 77 13.73 1.49 9.72
C MET A 77 12.29 1.24 10.21
N ASP A 78 11.42 2.25 10.16
CA ASP A 78 10.01 2.09 10.52
C ASP A 78 9.25 1.25 9.48
N MET A 79 9.53 1.46 8.19
CA MET A 79 9.02 0.64 7.10
C MET A 79 9.45 -0.83 7.28
N GLU A 80 10.74 -1.06 7.49
CA GLU A 80 11.28 -2.39 7.74
C GLU A 80 10.59 -3.06 8.93
N ARG A 81 10.52 -2.37 10.08
CA ARG A 81 9.91 -2.91 11.30
C ARG A 81 8.45 -3.30 11.07
N TYR A 82 7.66 -2.42 10.46
CA TYR A 82 6.23 -2.65 10.25
C TYR A 82 5.96 -3.83 9.31
N TRP A 83 6.56 -3.81 8.12
CA TRP A 83 6.28 -4.83 7.10
C TRP A 83 6.92 -6.19 7.44
N THR A 84 8.07 -6.20 8.11
CA THR A 84 8.65 -7.44 8.66
C THR A 84 7.74 -8.06 9.73
N ALA A 85 7.22 -7.25 10.65
CA ALA A 85 6.27 -7.71 11.66
C ALA A 85 4.98 -8.26 11.02
N LEU A 86 4.47 -7.59 9.98
CA LEU A 86 3.31 -8.06 9.22
C LEU A 86 3.57 -9.43 8.60
N GLY A 87 4.69 -9.63 7.90
CA GLY A 87 5.03 -10.93 7.30
C GLY A 87 5.10 -12.05 8.33
N LYS A 88 5.75 -11.80 9.46
CA LYS A 88 5.83 -12.75 10.58
C LYS A 88 4.45 -13.08 11.14
N GLN A 89 3.62 -12.06 11.38
CA GLN A 89 2.27 -12.25 11.90
C GLN A 89 1.42 -13.08 10.93
N ARG A 90 1.43 -12.76 9.62
CA ARG A 90 0.64 -13.51 8.63
C ARG A 90 1.05 -14.97 8.52
N ARG A 91 2.34 -15.28 8.68
CA ARG A 91 2.82 -16.66 8.79
C ARG A 91 2.23 -17.38 10.00
N LEU A 92 2.22 -16.73 11.17
CA LEU A 92 1.63 -17.29 12.38
C LEU A 92 0.11 -17.50 12.27
N GLU A 93 -0.56 -16.63 11.52
CA GLU A 93 -1.98 -16.74 11.19
C GLU A 93 -2.29 -17.81 10.12
N GLY A 94 -1.26 -18.42 9.50
CA GLY A 94 -1.41 -19.51 8.54
C GLY A 94 -1.64 -19.09 7.08
N PHE A 95 -1.51 -17.80 6.75
CA PHE A 95 -1.62 -17.34 5.36
C PHE A 95 -0.44 -17.87 4.53
N ALA A 96 -0.68 -18.31 3.29
CA ALA A 96 0.43 -18.55 2.38
C ALA A 96 1.03 -17.24 1.88
N MET A 97 2.36 -17.24 1.67
CA MET A 97 3.09 -16.04 1.25
C MET A 97 2.55 -15.41 -0.04
N SER A 98 2.14 -16.25 -1.00
CA SER A 98 1.53 -15.80 -2.25
C SER A 98 0.25 -14.99 -2.04
N GLU A 99 -0.58 -15.38 -1.06
CA GLU A 99 -1.82 -14.67 -0.74
C GLU A 99 -1.53 -13.27 -0.21
N ILE A 100 -0.50 -13.14 0.63
CA ILE A 100 -0.07 -11.84 1.16
C ILE A 100 0.42 -10.94 0.03
N MET A 101 1.15 -11.49 -0.95
CA MET A 101 1.60 -10.73 -2.12
C MET A 101 0.42 -10.27 -2.98
N ILE A 102 -0.59 -11.12 -3.18
CA ILE A 102 -1.83 -10.75 -3.88
C ILE A 102 -2.52 -9.59 -3.14
N ALA A 103 -2.64 -9.67 -1.82
CA ALA A 103 -3.26 -8.62 -1.03
C ALA A 103 -2.54 -7.26 -1.15
N ILE A 104 -1.21 -7.24 -1.06
CA ILE A 104 -0.43 -6.00 -1.25
C ILE A 104 -0.57 -5.46 -2.69
N CYS A 105 -0.53 -6.34 -3.69
CA CYS A 105 -0.77 -5.97 -5.10
C CYS A 105 -2.16 -5.36 -5.31
N LEU A 106 -3.18 -5.89 -4.63
CA LEU A 106 -4.54 -5.40 -4.74
C LEU A 106 -4.71 -4.03 -4.09
N ILE A 107 -4.11 -3.79 -2.91
CA ILE A 107 -4.06 -2.46 -2.29
C ILE A 107 -3.42 -1.44 -3.25
N ARG A 108 -2.30 -1.79 -3.89
CA ARG A 108 -1.66 -0.94 -4.90
C ARG A 108 -2.58 -0.64 -6.09
N ARG A 109 -3.33 -1.64 -6.54
CA ARG A 109 -4.31 -1.47 -7.63
C ARG A 109 -5.44 -0.54 -7.23
N GLU A 110 -6.01 -0.67 -6.03
CA GLU A 110 -7.07 0.22 -5.54
C GLU A 110 -6.60 1.68 -5.49
N VAL A 111 -5.39 1.92 -4.99
CA VAL A 111 -4.77 3.26 -5.03
C VAL A 111 -4.71 3.80 -6.45
N TRP A 112 -4.21 3.01 -7.40
CA TRP A 112 -4.11 3.43 -8.79
C TRP A 112 -5.47 3.73 -9.43
N LEU A 113 -6.46 2.87 -9.20
CA LEU A 113 -7.81 3.09 -9.73
C LEU A 113 -8.43 4.36 -9.16
N LYS A 114 -8.28 4.63 -7.86
CA LYS A 114 -8.81 5.84 -7.25
C LYS A 114 -8.17 7.10 -7.83
N ILE A 115 -6.85 7.11 -8.01
CA ILE A 115 -6.12 8.24 -8.62
C ILE A 115 -6.62 8.48 -10.06
N ARG A 116 -6.81 7.42 -10.86
CA ARG A 116 -7.27 7.56 -12.24
C ARG A 116 -8.70 8.06 -12.36
N ASN A 117 -9.61 7.58 -11.52
CA ASN A 117 -11.04 7.89 -11.64
C ASN A 117 -11.39 9.34 -11.28
N GLU A 118 -10.55 10.00 -10.48
CA GLU A 118 -10.82 11.34 -9.93
C GLU A 118 -10.20 12.47 -10.76
N GLY A 119 -9.65 12.16 -11.94
CA GLY A 119 -9.22 13.15 -12.93
C GLY A 119 -8.14 14.12 -12.42
N LEU A 120 -7.32 13.72 -11.45
CA LEU A 120 -6.35 14.62 -10.80
C LEU A 120 -5.21 15.12 -11.71
N LEU A 121 -5.17 14.72 -12.99
CA LEU A 121 -4.04 14.87 -13.90
C LEU A 121 -4.43 15.62 -15.19
N ASP A 122 -5.14 16.74 -15.03
CA ASP A 122 -5.73 17.48 -16.16
C ASP A 122 -4.72 18.36 -16.91
N THR A 123 -3.61 18.75 -16.28
CA THR A 123 -2.54 19.55 -16.92
C THR A 123 -1.19 18.81 -17.00
N ALA A 124 -0.32 19.27 -17.90
CA ALA A 124 1.04 18.72 -18.05
C ALA A 124 1.92 18.93 -16.80
N GLU A 125 1.68 20.02 -16.06
CA GLU A 125 2.36 20.29 -14.78
C GLU A 125 1.86 19.35 -13.69
N ASP A 126 0.53 19.14 -13.60
CA ASP A 126 -0.06 18.17 -12.68
C ASP A 126 0.48 16.75 -12.94
N LEU A 127 0.69 16.40 -14.21
CA LEU A 127 1.25 15.12 -14.60
C LEU A 127 2.70 14.94 -14.11
N TYR A 128 3.53 15.98 -14.21
CA TYR A 128 4.92 15.89 -13.75
C TYR A 128 5.01 15.72 -12.23
N GLU A 129 4.26 16.51 -11.46
CA GLU A 129 4.21 16.37 -10.00
C GLU A 129 3.63 15.01 -9.58
N ALA A 130 2.62 14.53 -10.28
CA ALA A 130 2.05 13.21 -10.03
C ALA A 130 3.02 12.06 -10.36
N MET A 131 3.89 12.21 -11.35
CA MET A 131 4.94 11.22 -11.64
C MET A 131 5.92 11.08 -10.48
N GLU A 132 6.31 12.19 -9.83
CA GLU A 132 7.18 12.12 -8.64
C GLU A 132 6.50 11.40 -7.49
N LEU A 133 5.20 11.64 -7.28
CA LEU A 133 4.44 10.90 -6.28
C LEU A 133 4.29 9.43 -6.64
N TYR A 134 4.02 9.12 -7.90
CA TYR A 134 3.92 7.75 -8.39
C TYR A 134 5.20 6.96 -8.11
N GLY A 135 6.37 7.56 -8.34
CA GLY A 135 7.66 6.95 -7.99
C GLY A 135 7.77 6.58 -6.50
N ARG A 136 7.22 7.40 -5.60
CA ARG A 136 7.17 7.12 -4.15
C ARG A 136 6.20 5.99 -3.81
N ILE A 137 5.04 5.98 -4.45
CA ILE A 137 4.04 4.92 -4.29
C ILE A 137 4.64 3.57 -4.71
N VAL A 138 5.31 3.52 -5.86
CA VAL A 138 6.02 2.32 -6.33
C VAL A 138 7.06 1.87 -5.30
N ASN A 139 7.93 2.77 -4.86
CA ASN A 139 8.97 2.45 -3.88
C ASN A 139 8.40 1.97 -2.53
N PHE A 140 7.31 2.58 -2.07
CA PHE A 140 6.58 2.15 -0.87
C PHE A 140 6.12 0.69 -1.00
N PHE A 141 5.45 0.33 -2.11
CA PHE A 141 4.95 -1.03 -2.30
C PHE A 141 6.07 -2.05 -2.54
N GLU A 142 7.15 -1.68 -3.22
CA GLU A 142 8.34 -2.54 -3.36
C GLU A 142 8.97 -2.88 -2.01
N ARG A 143 9.12 -1.87 -1.13
CA ARG A 143 9.60 -2.07 0.24
C ARG A 143 8.62 -2.91 1.05
N ALA A 144 7.31 -2.64 0.95
CA ALA A 144 6.28 -3.40 1.62
C ALA A 144 6.36 -4.89 1.25
N HIS A 145 6.50 -5.21 -0.04
CA HIS A 145 6.72 -6.58 -0.51
C HIS A 145 7.99 -7.18 0.07
N TYR A 146 9.14 -6.53 -0.12
CA TYR A 146 10.43 -7.06 0.30
C TYR A 146 10.49 -7.37 1.80
N TYR A 147 10.13 -6.41 2.65
CA TYR A 147 10.17 -6.61 4.09
C TYR A 147 9.10 -7.61 4.58
N THR A 148 7.94 -7.67 3.93
CA THR A 148 6.94 -8.72 4.22
C THR A 148 7.50 -10.11 3.92
N VAL A 149 8.18 -10.30 2.78
CA VAL A 149 8.86 -11.57 2.44
C VAL A 149 9.89 -11.90 3.51
N ARG A 150 10.76 -10.95 3.85
CA ARG A 150 11.80 -11.14 4.87
C ARG A 150 11.23 -11.53 6.23
N GLY A 151 10.14 -10.89 6.64
CA GLY A 151 9.44 -11.20 7.90
C GLY A 151 8.77 -12.57 7.89
N TYR A 152 8.19 -12.96 6.76
CA TYR A 152 7.56 -14.26 6.58
C TYR A 152 8.60 -15.40 6.59
N GLU A 153 9.74 -15.21 5.93
CA GLU A 153 10.84 -16.19 5.91
C GLU A 153 11.55 -16.31 7.26
N GLY A 154 11.57 -15.22 8.04
CA GLY A 154 12.10 -15.19 9.40
C GLY A 154 11.50 -16.28 10.27
N LYS A 155 12.37 -17.09 10.89
CA LYS A 155 11.96 -18.13 11.85
C LYS A 155 11.59 -17.53 13.20
#